data_AF-A0A0A2M539-F1
#
_entry.id   AF-A0A0A2M539-F1
#
_cell.length_a   1.000
_cell.length_b   1.000
_cell.length_c   1.000
_cell.angle_alpha   90.00
_cell.angle_beta   90.00
_cell.angle_gamma   90.00
#
_symmetry.space_group_name_H-M   'P 1'
#
loop_
_entity.id
_entity.type
_entity.pdbx_description
1 polymer ?
#
loop_
_entity_poly.entity_id
_entity_poly.type
_entity_poly.pdbx_seq_one_letter_code
_entity_poly.pdbx_strand_id
1 'polypeptide(L)'
;MKTKSITLVLSILLALFSCKQNNKNDNKELVANPEGKQKDTFLTFQKEQTIEDNCNCPENDYAGTKADTVFKFTNGKKIALCGYRNPGSNPIDFSEFVLSVCGENKIIDSWDGTQTCRLKINKDTLIIENVVNLPVEQDRKFKIIVWEIEKLFFKNKNVIKSLSINKNIRTYNQNEIAETLKEYENSKGQLNDKKMELVNRLFISTISGNKTAGKYFKEFKTKFGEIDGAFSEEYNQLNSMLEQWNKKE
;
A
#
# COMPACT_ATOMS: atom_id res chain seq x y z
N MET A 1 50.19 49.52 1.26
CA MET A 1 48.97 50.14 0.70
C MET A 1 47.77 49.35 1.17
N LYS A 2 46.83 50.00 1.87
CA LYS A 2 45.65 49.40 2.50
C LYS A 2 44.50 49.41 1.48
N THR A 3 44.01 48.25 1.07
CA THR A 3 42.81 48.12 0.23
C THR A 3 41.62 47.80 1.13
N LYS A 4 40.64 48.71 1.13
CA LYS A 4 39.46 48.72 2.00
C LYS A 4 38.41 47.71 1.53
N SER A 5 37.84 46.97 2.48
CA SER A 5 36.57 46.26 2.36
C SER A 5 35.42 47.21 2.06
N ILE A 6 34.54 46.82 1.13
CA ILE A 6 33.21 47.41 0.97
C ILE A 6 32.20 46.29 1.17
N THR A 7 31.55 46.31 2.34
CA THR A 7 30.43 45.45 2.70
C THR A 7 29.16 46.12 2.16
N LEU A 8 28.51 45.51 1.16
CA LEU A 8 27.22 45.96 0.67
C LEU A 8 26.12 45.26 1.48
N VAL A 9 25.49 45.99 2.39
CA VAL A 9 24.28 45.58 3.12
C VAL A 9 23.09 45.91 2.24
N LEU A 10 22.40 44.89 1.71
CA LEU A 10 21.15 45.07 0.98
C LEU A 10 19.97 44.77 1.92
N SER A 11 19.41 45.83 2.48
CA SER A 11 18.15 45.81 3.23
C SER A 11 16.98 45.70 2.26
N ILE A 12 16.32 44.55 2.18
CA ILE A 12 15.04 44.41 1.47
C ILE A 12 13.91 44.47 2.50
N LEU A 13 13.12 45.52 2.32
CA LEU A 13 11.94 45.91 3.09
C LEU A 13 10.80 44.89 2.91
N LEU A 14 10.09 44.62 4.01
CA LEU A 14 8.86 43.83 4.05
C LEU A 14 7.76 44.46 3.18
N ALA A 15 7.08 43.63 2.38
CA ALA A 15 5.71 43.85 1.96
C ALA A 15 4.83 42.75 2.58
N LEU A 16 4.16 43.08 3.67
CA LEU A 16 3.09 42.29 4.26
C LEU A 16 1.84 42.41 3.37
N PHE A 17 1.61 41.42 2.51
CA PHE A 17 0.29 41.19 1.92
C PHE A 17 -0.52 40.31 2.88
N SER A 18 -1.36 40.96 3.69
CA SER A 18 -2.47 40.30 4.39
C SER A 18 -3.51 39.82 3.37
N CYS A 19 -3.51 38.53 3.06
CA CYS A 19 -4.70 37.87 2.53
C CYS A 19 -5.56 37.39 3.70
N LYS A 20 -6.53 38.23 4.07
CA LYS A 20 -7.71 37.82 4.82
C LYS A 20 -8.65 37.15 3.82
N GLN A 21 -8.73 35.82 3.82
CA GLN A 21 -9.80 35.09 3.15
C GLN A 21 -10.56 34.23 4.14
N ASN A 22 -11.87 34.30 3.97
CA ASN A 22 -12.91 33.85 4.87
C ASN A 22 -12.85 32.36 5.16
N ASN A 23 -13.17 32.06 6.41
CA ASN A 23 -13.75 30.80 6.87
C ASN A 23 -14.75 30.22 5.87
N LYS A 24 -14.44 29.03 5.37
CA LYS A 24 -15.41 27.94 5.30
C LYS A 24 -14.68 26.63 5.53
N ASN A 25 -14.74 26.17 6.78
CA ASN A 25 -14.43 24.79 7.15
C ASN A 25 -15.48 23.90 6.48
N ASP A 26 -15.19 23.40 5.28
CA ASP A 26 -15.85 22.21 4.78
C ASP A 26 -15.10 21.00 5.36
N ASN A 27 -15.22 20.83 6.69
CA ASN A 27 -15.03 19.54 7.33
C ASN A 27 -16.16 18.64 6.79
N LYS A 28 -15.90 18.00 5.65
CA LYS A 28 -16.69 16.84 5.25
C LYS A 28 -16.30 15.70 6.18
N GLU A 29 -16.99 15.68 7.30
CA GLU A 29 -17.09 14.52 8.18
C GLU A 29 -17.41 13.31 7.32
N LEU A 30 -16.46 12.37 7.24
CA LEU A 30 -16.68 11.05 6.68
C LEU A 30 -17.63 10.35 7.66
N VAL A 31 -18.92 10.35 7.32
CA VAL A 31 -19.94 9.63 8.08
C VAL A 31 -19.58 8.14 8.04
N ALA A 32 -19.18 7.60 9.19
CA ALA A 32 -19.02 6.16 9.37
C ALA A 32 -20.38 5.49 9.17
N ASN A 33 -20.42 4.44 8.35
CA ASN A 33 -21.55 3.51 8.29
C ASN A 33 -21.24 2.35 9.27
N PRO A 34 -21.80 2.31 10.49
CA PRO A 34 -21.27 1.45 11.55
C PRO A 34 -21.74 -0.01 11.48
N GLU A 35 -22.64 -0.39 10.56
CA GLU A 35 -23.28 -1.71 10.63
C GLU A 35 -23.30 -2.41 9.28
N GLY A 36 -22.29 -3.24 9.06
CA GLY A 36 -22.34 -4.34 8.11
C GLY A 36 -23.27 -5.43 8.64
N LYS A 37 -24.56 -5.36 8.31
CA LYS A 37 -25.49 -6.50 8.36
C LYS A 37 -26.47 -6.45 7.18
N GLN A 38 -26.27 -7.35 6.23
CA GLN A 38 -27.23 -7.69 5.18
C GLN A 38 -28.46 -8.37 5.79
N LYS A 39 -29.65 -7.92 5.37
CA LYS A 39 -30.85 -8.76 5.28
C LYS A 39 -31.55 -8.42 3.97
N ASP A 40 -31.65 -9.42 3.12
CA ASP A 40 -32.38 -9.35 1.86
C ASP A 40 -33.87 -9.18 2.13
N THR A 41 -34.51 -8.27 1.40
CA THR A 41 -35.95 -8.34 1.16
C THR A 41 -36.22 -7.87 -0.27
N PHE A 42 -36.65 -8.84 -1.06
CA PHE A 42 -37.04 -8.73 -2.44
C PHE A 42 -38.38 -7.99 -2.55
N LEU A 43 -38.40 -6.81 -3.19
CA LEU A 43 -39.63 -6.24 -3.77
C LEU A 43 -39.28 -5.52 -5.08
N THR A 44 -39.73 -6.15 -6.17
CA THR A 44 -39.74 -5.60 -7.52
C THR A 44 -40.71 -4.44 -7.64
N PHE A 45 -40.22 -3.29 -8.12
CA PHE A 45 -41.01 -2.30 -8.83
C PHE A 45 -40.22 -1.80 -10.03
N GLN A 46 -40.71 -2.11 -11.23
CA GLN A 46 -40.27 -1.46 -12.46
C GLN A 46 -40.67 0.01 -12.42
N LYS A 47 -39.66 0.87 -12.44
CA LYS A 47 -39.80 2.28 -12.79
C LYS A 47 -38.57 2.63 -13.61
N GLU A 48 -38.77 3.16 -14.81
CA GLU A 48 -37.71 3.74 -15.64
C GLU A 48 -37.00 4.81 -14.81
N GLN A 49 -35.85 4.42 -14.27
CA GLN A 49 -34.97 5.28 -13.49
C GLN A 49 -33.98 5.90 -14.47
N THR A 50 -34.07 7.21 -14.65
CA THR A 50 -32.91 8.04 -14.99
C THR A 50 -31.70 7.50 -14.23
N ILE A 51 -30.59 7.18 -14.92
CA ILE A 51 -29.38 6.56 -14.36
C ILE A 51 -28.80 7.49 -13.28
N GLU A 52 -29.35 7.37 -12.08
CA GLU A 52 -28.92 8.07 -10.90
C GLU A 52 -27.73 7.30 -10.37
N ASP A 53 -26.53 7.78 -10.73
CA ASP A 53 -25.28 7.74 -9.93
C ASP A 53 -24.97 6.45 -9.13
N ASN A 54 -25.41 5.28 -9.59
CA ASN A 54 -25.21 4.02 -8.89
C ASN A 54 -23.74 3.59 -9.04
N CYS A 55 -22.98 3.82 -7.97
CA CYS A 55 -21.57 3.47 -7.84
C CYS A 55 -21.37 2.13 -7.11
N ASN A 56 -22.35 1.22 -7.11
CA ASN A 56 -22.15 -0.12 -6.57
C ASN A 56 -21.19 -0.94 -7.45
N CYS A 57 -20.40 -1.81 -6.84
CA CYS A 57 -19.59 -2.79 -7.54
C CYS A 57 -20.47 -3.95 -8.05
N PRO A 58 -20.07 -4.59 -9.17
CA PRO A 58 -20.66 -5.86 -9.60
C PRO A 58 -20.58 -6.93 -8.50
N GLU A 59 -21.49 -7.91 -8.56
CA GLU A 59 -21.38 -9.12 -7.74
C GLU A 59 -20.04 -9.82 -8.01
N ASN A 60 -19.39 -10.28 -6.94
CA ASN A 60 -18.06 -10.86 -6.98
C ASN A 60 -17.78 -11.70 -5.73
N ASP A 61 -16.71 -12.50 -5.77
CA ASP A 61 -16.36 -13.45 -4.70
C ASP A 61 -15.56 -12.82 -3.55
N TYR A 62 -15.14 -11.55 -3.68
CA TYR A 62 -14.21 -10.90 -2.75
C TYR A 62 -14.89 -9.93 -1.79
N ALA A 63 -15.94 -9.24 -2.23
CA ALA A 63 -16.54 -8.13 -1.51
C ALA A 63 -18.03 -7.94 -1.84
N GLY A 64 -18.76 -7.33 -0.90
CA GLY A 64 -20.12 -6.87 -1.13
C GLY A 64 -20.21 -5.81 -2.23
N THR A 65 -21.41 -5.60 -2.78
CA THR A 65 -21.63 -4.69 -3.91
C THR A 65 -21.71 -3.22 -3.52
N LYS A 66 -21.98 -2.90 -2.25
CA LYS A 66 -22.07 -1.52 -1.78
C LYS A 66 -20.69 -0.89 -1.70
N ALA A 67 -20.51 0.26 -2.35
CA ALA A 67 -19.27 1.01 -2.26
C ALA A 67 -19.01 1.53 -0.84
N ASP A 68 -17.79 1.31 -0.35
CA ASP A 68 -17.25 2.00 0.83
C ASP A 68 -16.79 3.41 0.45
N THR A 69 -16.02 3.50 -0.65
CA THR A 69 -15.39 4.74 -1.10
C THR A 69 -15.58 4.93 -2.60
N VAL A 70 -15.83 6.18 -3.03
CA VAL A 70 -15.94 6.55 -4.45
C VAL A 70 -14.91 7.63 -4.78
N PHE A 71 -13.97 7.30 -5.66
CA PHE A 71 -12.95 8.20 -6.17
C PHE A 71 -13.47 8.94 -7.42
N LYS A 72 -13.42 10.28 -7.42
CA LYS A 72 -13.92 11.11 -8.52
C LYS A 72 -12.76 11.68 -9.34
N PHE A 73 -12.84 11.56 -10.65
CA PHE A 73 -11.86 12.08 -11.61
C PHE A 73 -12.40 13.35 -12.28
N THR A 74 -11.51 14.22 -12.76
CA THR A 74 -11.85 15.51 -13.39
C THR A 74 -12.63 15.34 -14.70
N ASN A 75 -12.47 14.21 -15.39
CA ASN A 75 -13.22 13.85 -16.59
C ASN A 75 -14.66 13.37 -16.30
N GLY A 76 -15.12 13.47 -15.05
CA GLY A 76 -16.45 13.05 -14.60
C GLY A 76 -16.59 11.54 -14.34
N LYS A 77 -15.58 10.73 -14.67
CA LYS A 77 -15.57 9.31 -14.32
C LYS A 77 -15.36 9.12 -12.82
N LYS A 78 -15.85 8.01 -12.31
CA LYS A 78 -15.76 7.63 -10.90
C LYS A 78 -15.33 6.16 -10.80
N ILE A 79 -14.50 5.86 -9.82
CA ILE A 79 -14.14 4.47 -9.45
C ILE A 79 -14.68 4.21 -8.06
N ALA A 80 -15.44 3.12 -7.90
CA ALA A 80 -15.90 2.64 -6.61
C ALA A 80 -14.92 1.60 -6.04
N LEU A 81 -14.69 1.68 -4.73
CA LEU A 81 -14.08 0.63 -3.93
C LEU A 81 -15.18 -0.01 -3.09
N CYS A 82 -15.30 -1.33 -3.21
CA CYS A 82 -16.17 -2.14 -2.36
C CYS A 82 -15.32 -3.22 -1.70
N GLY A 83 -15.35 -3.33 -0.39
CA GLY A 83 -14.50 -4.26 0.36
C GLY A 83 -14.32 -3.87 1.81
N TYR A 84 -13.34 -4.50 2.46
CA TYR A 84 -13.10 -4.31 3.89
C TYR A 84 -12.22 -3.08 4.16
N ARG A 85 -12.78 -2.13 4.93
CA ARG A 85 -12.04 -1.00 5.49
C ARG A 85 -11.49 -1.39 6.85
N ASN A 86 -10.20 -1.16 7.10
CA ASN A 86 -9.58 -1.38 8.41
C ASN A 86 -9.73 -0.12 9.29
N PRO A 87 -10.68 -0.06 10.24
CA PRO A 87 -10.99 1.18 10.97
C PRO A 87 -9.93 1.59 12.01
N GLY A 88 -8.97 0.71 12.32
CA GLY A 88 -7.90 0.95 13.30
C GLY A 88 -6.60 1.52 12.71
N SER A 89 -6.46 1.57 11.39
CA SER A 89 -5.25 2.07 10.72
C SER A 89 -5.34 3.58 10.48
N ASN A 90 -4.23 4.30 10.70
CA ASN A 90 -4.08 5.70 10.30
C ASN A 90 -2.77 5.88 9.52
N PRO A 91 -2.81 6.18 8.19
CA PRO A 91 -4.00 6.37 7.36
C PRO A 91 -4.83 5.08 7.22
N ILE A 92 -6.06 5.21 6.70
CA ILE A 92 -6.99 4.09 6.51
C ILE A 92 -6.41 3.11 5.48
N ASP A 93 -6.37 1.84 5.87
CA ASP A 93 -5.96 0.71 5.07
C ASP A 93 -7.19 -0.11 4.64
N PHE A 94 -7.08 -0.84 3.52
CA PHE A 94 -8.11 -1.70 2.95
C PHE A 94 -7.55 -3.09 2.65
N SER A 95 -8.39 -4.11 2.77
CA SER A 95 -8.12 -5.50 2.37
C SER A 95 -9.40 -6.10 1.77
N GLU A 96 -9.31 -7.23 1.06
CA GLU A 96 -10.49 -7.93 0.51
C GLU A 96 -11.44 -6.97 -0.22
N PHE A 97 -10.94 -6.32 -1.29
CA PHE A 97 -11.70 -5.29 -1.99
C PHE A 97 -11.59 -5.42 -3.50
N VAL A 98 -12.59 -4.87 -4.19
CA VAL A 98 -12.61 -4.72 -5.65
C VAL A 98 -12.70 -3.24 -6.01
N LEU A 99 -12.14 -2.90 -7.17
CA LEU A 99 -12.35 -1.61 -7.81
C LEU A 99 -13.22 -1.76 -9.05
N SER A 100 -14.21 -0.89 -9.23
CA SER A 100 -15.07 -0.88 -10.43
C SER A 100 -15.26 0.54 -10.96
N VAL A 101 -15.54 0.68 -12.25
CA VAL A 101 -15.94 1.98 -12.81
C VAL A 101 -17.43 2.18 -12.57
N CYS A 102 -17.84 3.29 -11.95
CA CYS A 102 -19.26 3.53 -11.67
C CYS A 102 -20.09 3.57 -12.96
N GLY A 103 -21.28 2.97 -12.92
CA GLY A 103 -22.17 2.85 -14.07
C GLY A 103 -21.74 1.82 -15.12
N GLU A 104 -20.63 1.09 -14.88
CA GLU A 104 -20.17 0.00 -15.72
C GLU A 104 -20.24 -1.31 -14.93
N ASN A 105 -20.80 -2.38 -15.50
CA ASN A 105 -20.82 -3.70 -14.86
C ASN A 105 -19.47 -4.42 -15.04
N LYS A 106 -18.38 -3.77 -14.63
CA LYS A 106 -17.01 -4.25 -14.85
C LYS A 106 -16.11 -3.96 -13.65
N ILE A 107 -15.46 -5.02 -13.17
CA ILE A 107 -14.38 -4.95 -12.19
C ILE A 107 -13.07 -4.60 -12.91
N ILE A 108 -12.34 -3.64 -12.35
CA ILE A 108 -11.00 -3.23 -12.80
C ILE A 108 -9.97 -4.24 -12.30
N ASP A 109 -10.02 -4.55 -10.99
CA ASP A 109 -9.22 -5.57 -10.33
C ASP A 109 -9.77 -5.90 -8.94
N SER A 110 -9.20 -6.93 -8.31
CA SER A 110 -9.52 -7.43 -6.97
C SER A 110 -8.27 -7.69 -6.14
N TRP A 111 -8.36 -7.40 -4.85
CA TRP A 111 -7.32 -7.62 -3.84
C TRP A 111 -7.88 -8.55 -2.76
N ASP A 112 -7.15 -9.61 -2.43
CA ASP A 112 -7.55 -10.58 -1.41
C ASP A 112 -7.15 -10.13 0.01
N GLY A 113 -7.37 -11.01 1.01
CA GLY A 113 -7.05 -10.75 2.41
C GLY A 113 -5.57 -10.83 2.77
N THR A 114 -4.71 -11.29 1.86
CA THR A 114 -3.25 -11.33 2.08
C THR A 114 -2.59 -9.98 1.83
N GLN A 115 -3.33 -9.03 1.24
CA GLN A 115 -2.83 -7.72 0.87
C GLN A 115 -3.51 -6.63 1.69
N THR A 116 -2.71 -5.68 2.17
CA THR A 116 -3.19 -4.48 2.84
C THR A 116 -2.80 -3.28 1.98
N CYS A 117 -3.78 -2.47 1.58
CA CYS A 117 -3.56 -1.37 0.65
C CYS A 117 -3.99 -0.02 1.22
N ARG A 118 -3.22 1.02 0.91
CA ARG A 118 -3.62 2.42 1.08
C ARG A 118 -4.02 2.99 -0.25
N LEU A 119 -5.18 3.62 -0.32
CA LEU A 119 -5.65 4.24 -1.55
C LEU A 119 -5.71 5.75 -1.38
N LYS A 120 -5.19 6.46 -2.38
CA LYS A 120 -5.27 7.93 -2.45
C LYS A 120 -5.41 8.39 -3.87
N ILE A 121 -6.10 9.51 -4.05
CA ILE A 121 -6.17 10.18 -5.35
C ILE A 121 -5.16 11.33 -5.40
N ASN A 122 -4.43 11.41 -6.50
CA ASN A 122 -3.58 12.55 -6.83
C ASN A 122 -3.93 13.03 -8.24
N LYS A 123 -4.62 14.17 -8.33
CA LYS A 123 -5.22 14.67 -9.58
C LYS A 123 -6.13 13.59 -10.20
N ASP A 124 -5.83 13.14 -11.41
CA ASP A 124 -6.58 12.10 -12.15
C ASP A 124 -5.93 10.72 -12.07
N THR A 125 -5.20 10.45 -10.99
CA THR A 125 -4.58 9.14 -10.77
C THR A 125 -4.97 8.62 -9.39
N LEU A 126 -5.65 7.49 -9.38
CA LEU A 126 -5.84 6.68 -8.17
C LEU A 126 -4.55 5.88 -7.96
N ILE A 127 -3.96 6.05 -6.79
CA ILE A 127 -2.74 5.38 -6.36
C ILE A 127 -3.14 4.35 -5.31
N ILE A 128 -2.76 3.09 -5.53
CA ILE A 128 -2.93 1.97 -4.62
C ILE A 128 -1.53 1.58 -4.14
N GLU A 129 -1.30 1.74 -2.85
CA GLU A 129 -0.02 1.44 -2.20
C GLU A 129 -0.20 0.18 -1.36
N ASN A 130 0.33 -0.95 -1.83
CA ASN A 130 0.38 -2.17 -1.04
C ASN A 130 1.44 -1.98 0.06
N VAL A 131 1.03 -2.16 1.31
CA VAL A 131 1.87 -1.97 2.49
C VAL A 131 2.18 -3.29 3.17
N VAL A 132 3.43 -3.43 3.60
CA VAL A 132 3.95 -4.63 4.26
C VAL A 132 4.75 -4.23 5.49
N ASN A 133 4.71 -5.08 6.52
CA ASN A 133 5.50 -4.87 7.72
C ASN A 133 6.84 -5.60 7.61
N LEU A 134 7.94 -4.86 7.46
CA LEU A 134 9.28 -5.43 7.25
C LEU A 134 10.29 -4.86 8.26
N PRO A 135 11.37 -5.59 8.59
CA PRO A 135 12.36 -5.18 9.60
C PRO A 135 13.33 -4.10 9.10
N VAL A 136 12.82 -3.04 8.48
CA VAL A 136 13.63 -2.04 7.74
C VAL A 136 14.00 -0.80 8.53
N GLU A 137 13.66 -0.69 9.82
CA GLU A 137 14.12 0.41 10.69
C GLU A 137 15.47 0.13 11.34
N GLN A 138 16.05 1.14 12.00
CA GLN A 138 17.26 0.97 12.81
C GLN A 138 17.07 -0.20 13.80
N ASP A 139 18.17 -0.91 14.05
CA ASP A 139 18.19 -2.15 14.85
C ASP A 139 17.28 -3.26 14.31
N ARG A 140 17.04 -3.27 12.98
CA ARG A 140 16.19 -4.27 12.30
C ARG A 140 14.76 -4.33 12.85
N LYS A 141 14.24 -3.20 13.34
CA LYS A 141 12.87 -3.09 13.85
C LYS A 141 11.87 -3.12 12.69
N PHE A 142 10.71 -3.71 12.97
CA PHE A 142 9.61 -3.79 12.02
C PHE A 142 8.93 -2.44 11.84
N LYS A 143 8.61 -2.13 10.58
CA LYS A 143 7.83 -0.96 10.20
C LYS A 143 7.00 -1.28 8.96
N ILE A 144 5.78 -0.76 8.96
CA ILE A 144 4.92 -0.75 7.79
C ILE A 144 5.51 0.20 6.74
N ILE A 145 5.85 -0.35 5.57
CA ILE A 145 6.34 0.39 4.41
C ILE A 145 5.48 0.13 3.19
N VAL A 146 5.54 1.03 2.21
CA VAL A 146 4.97 0.80 0.88
C VAL A 146 5.93 -0.10 0.10
N TRP A 147 5.46 -1.27 -0.34
CA TRP A 147 6.24 -2.21 -1.13
C TRP A 147 5.98 -2.07 -2.63
N GLU A 148 4.70 -1.97 -3.00
CA GLU A 148 4.26 -1.93 -4.39
C GLU A 148 3.29 -0.76 -4.57
N ILE A 149 3.40 -0.09 -5.71
CA ILE A 149 2.59 1.07 -6.08
C ILE A 149 1.94 0.77 -7.42
N GLU A 150 0.63 0.66 -7.40
CA GLU A 150 -0.20 0.64 -8.59
C GLU A 150 -0.83 2.00 -8.84
N LYS A 151 -0.89 2.41 -10.11
CA LYS A 151 -1.53 3.64 -10.54
C LYS A 151 -2.60 3.34 -11.57
N LEU A 152 -3.79 3.88 -11.34
CA LEU A 152 -4.95 3.80 -12.20
C LEU A 152 -5.34 5.19 -12.68
N PHE A 153 -5.48 5.38 -13.98
CA PHE A 153 -5.95 6.63 -14.57
C PHE A 153 -6.74 6.37 -15.86
N PHE A 154 -7.54 7.34 -16.29
CA PHE A 154 -8.31 7.23 -17.52
C PHE A 154 -7.56 7.82 -18.72
N LYS A 155 -7.49 7.07 -19.81
CA LYS A 155 -7.03 7.55 -21.13
C LYS A 155 -8.02 7.12 -22.20
N ASN A 156 -8.58 8.07 -22.95
CA ASN A 156 -9.57 7.80 -24.00
C ASN A 156 -10.74 6.93 -23.52
N LYS A 157 -11.27 7.21 -22.32
CA LYS A 157 -12.34 6.45 -21.62
C LYS A 157 -11.94 5.06 -21.10
N ASN A 158 -10.73 4.57 -21.38
CA ASN A 158 -10.23 3.31 -20.86
C ASN A 158 -9.44 3.52 -19.57
N VAL A 159 -9.52 2.57 -18.65
CA VAL A 159 -8.65 2.52 -17.47
C VAL A 159 -7.28 1.99 -17.89
N ILE A 160 -6.24 2.75 -17.57
CA ILE A 160 -4.84 2.36 -17.74
C ILE A 160 -4.26 2.05 -16.36
N LYS A 161 -3.54 0.93 -16.29
CA LYS A 161 -2.87 0.45 -15.07
C LYS A 161 -1.36 0.48 -15.27
N SER A 162 -0.64 0.87 -14.24
CA SER A 162 0.82 0.68 -14.18
C SER A 162 1.22 0.26 -12.77
N LEU A 163 2.03 -0.79 -12.68
CA LEU A 163 2.56 -1.34 -11.44
C LEU A 163 4.05 -1.02 -11.33
N SER A 164 4.51 -0.70 -10.13
CA SER A 164 5.94 -0.47 -9.85
C SER A 164 6.29 -0.93 -8.44
N ILE A 165 7.50 -1.49 -8.28
CA ILE A 165 8.02 -1.86 -6.97
C ILE A 165 8.72 -0.65 -6.35
N ASN A 166 8.41 -0.34 -5.09
CA ASN A 166 9.08 0.72 -4.38
C ASN A 166 10.53 0.33 -4.05
N LYS A 167 11.47 0.73 -4.91
CA LYS A 167 12.91 0.54 -4.68
C LYS A 167 13.49 1.47 -3.61
N ASN A 168 12.74 2.49 -3.20
CA ASN A 168 13.16 3.44 -2.18
C ASN A 168 12.76 2.96 -0.78
N ILE A 169 13.31 1.81 -0.38
CA ILE A 169 13.16 1.25 0.96
C ILE A 169 14.53 1.14 1.60
N ARG A 170 14.60 1.30 2.93
CA ARG A 170 15.86 1.17 3.65
C ARG A 170 16.36 -0.26 3.56
N THR A 171 17.59 -0.40 3.09
CA THR A 171 18.35 -1.66 3.07
C THR A 171 19.28 -1.71 4.29
N TYR A 172 19.73 -2.91 4.62
CA TYR A 172 20.68 -3.11 5.72
C TYR A 172 22.08 -2.64 5.35
N ASN A 173 22.77 -2.10 6.36
CA ASN A 173 24.21 -1.90 6.29
C ASN A 173 24.95 -3.22 6.59
N GLN A 174 26.28 -3.21 6.47
CA GLN A 174 27.10 -4.42 6.66
C GLN A 174 27.01 -5.01 8.07
N ASN A 175 26.84 -4.18 9.11
CA ASN A 175 26.73 -4.66 10.49
C ASN A 175 25.42 -5.42 10.69
N GLU A 176 24.30 -4.88 10.21
CA GLU A 176 22.99 -5.52 10.29
C GLU A 176 22.94 -6.84 9.50
N ILE A 177 23.59 -6.87 8.34
CA ILE A 177 23.75 -8.10 7.55
C ILE A 177 24.57 -9.12 8.34
N ALA A 178 25.74 -8.75 8.85
CA ALA A 178 26.60 -9.65 9.62
C ALA A 178 25.89 -10.22 10.86
N GLU A 179 25.11 -9.39 11.54
CA GLU A 179 24.32 -9.81 12.69
C GLU A 179 23.21 -10.78 12.28
N THR A 180 22.50 -10.52 11.19
CA THR A 180 21.48 -11.43 10.64
C THR A 180 22.07 -12.79 10.24
N LEU A 181 23.22 -12.80 9.58
CA LEU A 181 23.91 -14.04 9.20
C LEU A 181 24.32 -14.84 10.44
N LYS A 182 24.89 -14.16 11.45
CA LYS A 182 25.26 -14.77 12.73
C LYS A 182 24.05 -15.33 13.47
N GLU A 183 22.93 -14.62 13.48
CA GLU A 183 21.65 -15.10 14.04
C GLU A 183 21.23 -16.40 13.33
N TYR A 184 21.23 -16.42 12.00
CA TYR A 184 20.88 -17.61 11.23
C TYR A 184 21.81 -18.79 11.52
N GLU A 185 23.12 -18.59 11.49
CA GLU A 185 24.12 -19.64 11.73
C GLU A 185 23.95 -20.29 13.10
N ASN A 186 23.78 -19.48 14.15
CA ASN A 186 23.63 -19.94 15.53
C ASN A 186 22.22 -20.45 15.87
N SER A 187 21.24 -20.12 15.04
CA SER A 187 19.85 -20.52 15.22
C SER A 187 19.69 -22.03 15.06
N LYS A 188 19.17 -22.67 16.12
CA LYS A 188 18.80 -24.09 16.18
C LYS A 188 17.32 -24.24 16.58
N GLY A 189 16.82 -25.46 16.51
CA GLY A 189 15.45 -25.82 16.92
C GLY A 189 14.44 -25.73 15.78
N GLN A 190 13.16 -25.91 16.13
CA GLN A 190 12.04 -25.94 15.19
C GLN A 190 11.61 -24.54 14.76
N LEU A 191 10.83 -24.50 13.67
CA LEU A 191 10.15 -23.32 13.16
C LEU A 191 9.22 -22.71 14.23
N ASN A 192 9.26 -21.38 14.36
CA ASN A 192 8.39 -20.58 15.22
C ASN A 192 8.46 -19.10 14.79
N ASP A 193 7.70 -18.23 15.46
CA ASP A 193 7.63 -16.79 15.15
C ASP A 193 9.01 -16.12 15.09
N LYS A 194 9.92 -16.45 16.01
CA LYS A 194 11.29 -15.89 16.00
C LYS A 194 12.08 -16.32 14.77
N LYS A 195 11.83 -17.52 14.24
CA LYS A 195 12.43 -17.95 12.97
C LYS A 195 11.82 -17.18 11.81
N MET A 196 10.51 -16.90 11.84
CA MET A 196 9.87 -16.07 10.82
C MET A 196 10.40 -14.63 10.82
N GLU A 197 10.63 -14.03 11.99
CA GLU A 197 11.33 -12.74 12.06
C GLU A 197 12.73 -12.82 11.41
N LEU A 198 13.46 -13.91 11.65
CA LEU A 198 14.77 -14.13 11.05
C LEU A 198 14.70 -14.27 9.52
N VAL A 199 13.68 -14.95 8.96
CA VAL A 199 13.54 -15.06 7.49
C VAL A 199 13.22 -13.72 6.84
N ASN A 200 12.45 -12.86 7.51
CA ASN A 200 12.24 -11.47 7.10
C ASN A 200 13.56 -10.67 7.09
N ARG A 201 14.41 -10.83 8.11
CA ARG A 201 15.73 -10.17 8.16
C ARG A 201 16.66 -10.70 7.06
N LEU A 202 16.63 -11.99 6.76
CA LEU A 202 17.35 -12.59 5.64
C LEU A 202 16.85 -12.05 4.29
N PHE A 203 15.55 -11.88 4.12
CA PHE A 203 14.95 -11.25 2.96
C PHE A 203 15.50 -9.82 2.77
N ILE A 204 15.48 -8.97 3.81
CA ILE A 204 16.03 -7.61 3.73
C ILE A 204 17.54 -7.63 3.43
N SER A 205 18.29 -8.52 4.08
CA SER A 205 19.72 -8.69 3.80
C SER A 205 19.99 -9.11 2.34
N THR A 206 19.09 -9.90 1.75
CA THR A 206 19.16 -10.35 0.36
C THR A 206 18.94 -9.19 -0.62
N ILE A 207 17.88 -8.40 -0.44
CA ILE A 207 17.61 -7.24 -1.30
C ILE A 207 18.65 -6.12 -1.11
N SER A 208 19.36 -6.12 0.02
CA SER A 208 20.54 -5.28 0.28
C SER A 208 21.78 -5.72 -0.50
N GLY A 209 21.68 -6.79 -1.31
CA GLY A 209 22.74 -7.28 -2.20
C GLY A 209 23.64 -8.37 -1.60
N ASN A 210 23.35 -8.87 -0.39
CA ASN A 210 24.17 -9.93 0.20
C ASN A 210 23.79 -11.33 -0.34
N LYS A 211 24.71 -11.94 -1.10
CA LYS A 211 24.50 -13.25 -1.72
C LYS A 211 24.39 -14.39 -0.71
N THR A 212 25.13 -14.32 0.40
CA THR A 212 25.09 -15.35 1.46
C THR A 212 23.72 -15.34 2.15
N ALA A 213 23.19 -14.16 2.45
CA ALA A 213 21.83 -14.02 2.97
C ALA A 213 20.80 -14.57 2.00
N GLY A 214 20.95 -14.31 0.69
CA GLY A 214 20.07 -14.89 -0.34
C GLY A 214 20.12 -16.41 -0.40
N LYS A 215 21.28 -17.01 -0.15
CA LYS A 215 21.42 -18.45 -0.02
C LYS A 215 20.70 -18.96 1.24
N TYR A 216 20.94 -18.32 2.39
CA TYR A 216 20.32 -18.70 3.67
C TYR A 216 18.80 -18.52 3.66
N PHE A 217 18.28 -17.49 2.99
CA PHE A 217 16.86 -17.30 2.76
C PHE A 217 16.25 -18.52 2.03
N LYS A 218 16.88 -18.99 0.96
CA LYS A 218 16.41 -20.15 0.18
C LYS A 218 16.54 -21.48 0.94
N GLU A 219 17.58 -21.63 1.75
CA GLU A 219 17.83 -22.82 2.58
C GLU A 219 17.01 -22.84 3.87
N PHE A 220 16.25 -21.78 4.16
CA PHE A 220 15.55 -21.61 5.42
C PHE A 220 14.60 -22.77 5.75
N LYS A 221 13.79 -23.19 4.77
CA LYS A 221 12.90 -24.36 4.89
C LYS A 221 13.69 -25.64 5.19
N THR A 222 14.81 -25.85 4.51
CA THR A 222 15.67 -27.02 4.76
C THR A 222 16.25 -27.02 6.16
N LYS A 223 16.58 -25.85 6.73
CA LYS A 223 17.19 -25.74 8.06
C LYS A 223 16.19 -25.93 9.20
N PHE A 224 14.98 -25.37 9.10
CA PHE A 224 14.02 -25.34 10.22
C PHE A 224 12.84 -26.31 10.08
N GLY A 225 12.74 -27.04 8.96
CA GLY A 225 11.73 -28.05 8.71
C GLY A 225 10.59 -27.56 7.81
N GLU A 226 9.51 -28.34 7.76
CA GLU A 226 8.33 -27.98 6.99
C GLU A 226 7.74 -26.65 7.47
N ILE A 227 7.36 -25.81 6.52
CA ILE A 227 6.71 -24.52 6.75
C ILE A 227 5.26 -24.72 6.28
N ASP A 228 4.31 -24.68 7.21
CA ASP A 228 2.89 -24.90 6.96
C ASP A 228 2.04 -23.71 7.45
N GLY A 229 0.74 -23.74 7.14
CA GLY A 229 -0.23 -22.72 7.52
C GLY A 229 0.24 -21.28 7.23
N ALA A 230 0.04 -20.41 8.22
CA ALA A 230 0.38 -18.98 8.13
C ALA A 230 1.88 -18.74 7.86
N PHE A 231 2.78 -19.57 8.37
CA PHE A 231 4.21 -19.42 8.10
C PHE A 231 4.54 -19.72 6.63
N SER A 232 3.81 -20.64 6.00
CA SER A 232 4.00 -20.98 4.59
C SER A 232 3.56 -19.82 3.71
N GLU A 233 2.41 -19.22 4.03
CA GLU A 233 1.89 -18.04 3.34
C GLU A 233 2.88 -16.87 3.42
N GLU A 234 3.38 -16.54 4.61
CA GLU A 234 4.38 -15.49 4.80
C GLU A 234 5.68 -15.76 4.04
N TYR A 235 6.21 -16.99 4.11
CA TYR A 235 7.43 -17.36 3.39
C TYR A 235 7.23 -17.29 1.86
N ASN A 236 6.07 -17.72 1.35
CA ASN A 236 5.73 -17.64 -0.07
C ASN A 236 5.56 -16.19 -0.52
N GLN A 237 4.97 -15.33 0.32
CA GLN A 237 4.88 -13.90 0.06
C GLN A 237 6.27 -13.27 -0.07
N LEU A 238 7.20 -13.56 0.85
CA LEU A 238 8.58 -13.08 0.77
C LEU A 238 9.32 -13.57 -0.48
N ASN A 239 9.08 -14.80 -0.92
CA ASN A 239 9.63 -15.30 -2.18
C ASN A 239 9.09 -14.52 -3.39
N SER A 240 7.77 -14.31 -3.46
CA SER A 240 7.13 -13.52 -4.51
C SER A 240 7.67 -12.09 -4.55
N MET A 241 7.81 -11.45 -3.38
CA MET A 241 8.42 -10.13 -3.24
C MET A 241 9.87 -10.14 -3.74
N LEU A 242 10.66 -11.15 -3.42
CA LEU A 242 12.05 -11.25 -3.88
C LEU A 242 12.14 -11.43 -5.40
N GLU A 243 11.24 -12.22 -6.00
CA GLU A 243 11.16 -12.38 -7.45
C GLU A 243 10.81 -11.06 -8.14
N GLN A 244 9.80 -10.35 -7.64
CA GLN A 244 9.43 -9.02 -8.13
C GLN A 244 10.60 -8.04 -7.99
N TRP A 245 11.32 -8.09 -6.87
CA TRP A 245 12.48 -7.23 -6.65
C TRP A 245 13.59 -7.46 -7.68
N ASN A 246 13.78 -8.69 -8.12
CA ASN A 246 14.85 -9.05 -9.05
C ASN A 246 14.49 -8.84 -10.53
N LYS A 247 13.22 -8.59 -10.85
CA LYS A 247 12.82 -8.22 -12.22
C LYS A 247 13.46 -6.89 -12.59
N LYS A 248 14.11 -6.83 -13.76
CA LYS A 248 14.58 -5.59 -14.36
C LYS A 248 13.35 -4.86 -14.91
N GLU A 249 13.20 -3.57 -14.58
CA GLU A 249 12.26 -2.67 -15.24
C GLU A 249 12.68 -2.41 -16.69
#